data_AF-A0A971K880-F1
#
_entry.id   AF-A0A971K880-F1
#
_cell.length_a   1.000
_cell.length_b   1.000
_cell.length_c   1.000
_cell.angle_alpha   90.00
_cell.angle_beta   90.00
_cell.angle_gamma   90.00
#
_symmetry.space_group_name_H-M   'P 1'
#
loop_
_entity.id
_entity.type
_entity.pdbx_description
1 polymer ?
#
loop_
_entity_poly.entity_id
_entity_poly.type
_entity_poly.pdbx_seq_one_letter_code
_entity_poly.pdbx_strand_id
1 'polypeptide(L)'
;ICSEAADITARWAERSLAARGDSPQSVFGIVQGACYEDLRKISVAQITALPFDGYAIGGLAVGETGEKRNDITELTASLMPADYPRYLMGVGTPLDILESVHRGVDMFDCILPTALGQQGVAFTSRGRIEMRRGIHRFSDRPLDENCNCPCCSRYSRAYLHHLVKSGEYYGGNLLGLHNLTFYKNLMDTIRIRIFEGTFLTYYNEQRMLLGLDDIDNPVTPPKRKIRPSGLVLGDYEVFTQTAGFHSIRQRSTGEIIHSVSDPSEESRILYSEQTGFVKNATGTADETFIIWDVGMGAAFNVMAAITEYEKLANSGIQLKKLLVTSFENDLDPLHLAVKNPSLFMHVRHAAPGAILESGRWSSRAHPVEWILLKGDFPDTINDALQPDCIYYDPFSINAYCPLWSLETFSKIHRYCSGRTARLFTYSSSTAVRAALLAAGFYTGKGPATGPKTETTSAITSIEDGTYGIELLSADWLGRYMRSSSRYMPGLSPDQKKLIDERVTSHQQFRTGR
;
A
#
# COMPACT_ATOMS: atom_id res chain seq x y z
N ILE A 1 -11.29 -8.63 15.66
CA ILE A 1 -10.44 -7.93 16.67
C ILE A 1 -11.04 -6.59 17.10
N CYS A 2 -11.04 -5.51 16.30
CA CYS A 2 -11.54 -4.20 16.78
C CYS A 2 -13.05 -4.20 17.16
N SER A 3 -13.89 -4.84 16.35
CA SER A 3 -15.33 -5.01 16.66
C SER A 3 -15.52 -5.76 17.98
N GLU A 4 -14.85 -6.89 18.14
CA GLU A 4 -14.94 -7.72 19.34
C GLU A 4 -14.46 -6.98 20.60
N ALA A 5 -13.40 -6.18 20.50
CA ALA A 5 -12.91 -5.35 21.61
C ALA A 5 -13.93 -4.27 22.01
N ALA A 6 -14.61 -3.65 21.03
CA ALA A 6 -15.67 -2.68 21.29
C ALA A 6 -16.87 -3.35 22.00
N ASP A 7 -17.27 -4.55 21.56
CA ASP A 7 -18.34 -5.32 22.20
C ASP A 7 -17.98 -5.74 23.63
N ILE A 8 -16.73 -6.11 23.89
CA ILE A 8 -16.23 -6.39 25.24
C ILE A 8 -16.34 -5.12 26.12
N THR A 9 -15.97 -3.97 25.58
CA THR A 9 -16.04 -2.69 26.29
C THR A 9 -17.48 -2.36 26.68
N ALA A 10 -18.46 -2.56 25.79
CA ALA A 10 -19.87 -2.35 26.11
C ALA A 10 -20.34 -3.23 27.28
N ARG A 11 -20.02 -4.53 27.25
CA ARG A 11 -20.35 -5.45 28.37
C ARG A 11 -19.66 -5.08 29.68
N TRP A 12 -18.44 -4.56 29.61
CA TRP A 12 -17.72 -4.09 30.79
C TRP A 12 -18.26 -2.76 31.32
N ALA A 13 -18.76 -1.89 30.45
CA ALA A 13 -19.40 -0.64 30.84
C ALA A 13 -20.63 -0.92 31.71
N GLU A 14 -21.51 -1.83 31.29
CA GLU A 14 -22.68 -2.26 32.09
C GLU A 14 -22.29 -2.81 33.46
N ARG A 15 -21.30 -3.72 33.49
CA ARG A 15 -20.80 -4.32 34.74
C ARG A 15 -20.17 -3.30 35.67
N SER A 16 -19.43 -2.33 35.12
CA SER A 16 -18.79 -1.27 35.89
C SER A 16 -19.82 -0.32 36.49
N LEU A 17 -20.87 0.00 35.72
CA LEU A 17 -21.96 0.83 36.19
C LEU A 17 -22.79 0.12 37.26
N ALA A 18 -23.08 -1.18 37.10
CA ALA A 18 -23.74 -1.96 38.15
C ALA A 18 -22.90 -2.04 39.44
N ALA A 19 -21.58 -2.16 39.31
CA ALA A 19 -20.66 -2.19 40.45
C ALA A 19 -20.52 -0.84 41.18
N ARG A 20 -20.91 0.29 40.54
CA ARG A 20 -20.92 1.62 41.18
C ARG A 20 -21.80 1.65 42.44
N GLY A 21 -22.93 0.94 42.42
CA GLY A 21 -23.93 1.01 43.49
C GLY A 21 -24.34 2.46 43.81
N ASP A 22 -24.44 2.78 45.10
CA ASP A 22 -24.81 4.11 45.59
C ASP A 22 -23.62 5.09 45.70
N SER A 23 -22.50 4.79 45.04
CA SER A 23 -21.31 5.64 45.11
C SER A 23 -21.61 7.05 44.54
N PRO A 24 -21.26 8.12 45.28
CA PRO A 24 -21.46 9.50 44.84
C PRO A 24 -20.42 9.95 43.79
N GLN A 25 -19.44 9.12 43.45
CA GLN A 25 -18.42 9.46 42.47
C GLN A 25 -18.96 9.39 41.04
N SER A 26 -18.52 10.32 40.19
CA SER A 26 -18.83 10.30 38.76
C SER A 26 -18.16 9.12 38.06
N VAL A 27 -18.88 8.47 37.15
CA VAL A 27 -18.41 7.37 36.31
C VAL A 27 -18.62 7.74 34.84
N PHE A 28 -17.57 7.60 34.04
CA PHE A 28 -17.59 7.93 32.61
C PHE A 28 -17.66 6.66 31.77
N GLY A 29 -18.51 6.65 30.75
CA GLY A 29 -18.52 5.62 29.72
C GLY A 29 -17.45 5.88 28.67
N ILE A 30 -16.73 4.85 28.20
CA ILE A 30 -15.63 5.01 27.24
C ILE A 30 -16.06 4.46 25.87
N VAL A 31 -16.14 5.35 24.88
CA VAL A 31 -16.41 5.00 23.48
C VAL A 31 -15.12 4.49 22.82
N GLN A 32 -15.23 3.32 22.18
CA GLN A 32 -14.17 2.64 21.45
C GLN A 32 -14.50 2.55 19.94
N GLY A 33 -13.65 1.89 19.16
CA GLY A 33 -13.84 1.72 17.70
C GLY A 33 -12.63 2.10 16.85
N ALA A 34 -11.51 2.47 17.48
CA ALA A 34 -10.28 2.91 16.79
C ALA A 34 -10.58 4.01 15.75
N CYS A 35 -10.06 3.89 14.52
CA CYS A 35 -10.29 4.82 13.42
C CYS A 35 -11.41 4.40 12.45
N TYR A 36 -12.30 3.49 12.87
CA TYR A 36 -13.41 2.98 12.07
C TYR A 36 -14.72 3.68 12.44
N GLU A 37 -15.32 4.38 11.47
CA GLU A 37 -16.49 5.22 11.71
C GLU A 37 -17.76 4.44 12.06
N ASP A 38 -17.95 3.27 11.44
CA ASP A 38 -19.04 2.34 11.71
C ASP A 38 -18.95 1.81 13.14
N LEU A 39 -17.77 1.37 13.57
CA LEU A 39 -17.56 0.89 14.94
C LEU A 39 -17.73 2.03 15.97
N ARG A 40 -17.31 3.25 15.64
CA ARG A 40 -17.55 4.43 16.49
C ARG A 40 -19.04 4.69 16.67
N LYS A 41 -19.82 4.68 15.60
CA LYS A 41 -21.28 4.87 15.66
C LYS A 41 -21.95 3.81 16.54
N ILE A 42 -21.56 2.54 16.39
CA ILE A 42 -22.06 1.44 17.21
C ILE A 42 -21.69 1.65 18.68
N SER A 43 -20.42 1.94 18.98
CA SER A 43 -19.94 2.11 20.34
C SER A 43 -20.57 3.33 21.03
N VAL A 44 -20.74 4.46 20.32
CA VAL A 44 -21.45 5.62 20.86
C VAL A 44 -22.87 5.21 21.25
N ALA A 45 -23.62 4.60 20.33
CA ALA A 45 -25.01 4.20 20.60
C ALA A 45 -25.16 3.24 21.80
N GLN A 46 -24.22 2.30 21.96
CA GLN A 46 -24.22 1.38 23.10
C GLN A 46 -23.89 2.08 24.42
N ILE A 47 -22.84 2.91 24.43
CA ILE A 47 -22.34 3.53 25.66
C ILE A 47 -23.24 4.67 26.14
N THR A 48 -23.80 5.47 25.23
CA THR A 48 -24.67 6.61 25.58
C THR A 48 -26.10 6.18 25.94
N ALA A 49 -26.47 4.92 25.70
CA ALA A 49 -27.71 4.34 26.21
C ALA A 49 -27.64 4.03 27.72
N LEU A 50 -26.45 4.04 28.32
CA LEU A 50 -26.24 3.77 29.74
C LEU A 50 -26.13 5.09 30.54
N PRO A 51 -26.66 5.15 31.78
CA PRO A 51 -26.72 6.39 32.55
C PRO A 51 -25.37 6.72 33.22
N PHE A 52 -24.37 7.09 32.42
CA PHE A 52 -23.09 7.61 32.90
C PHE A 52 -23.16 9.12 33.19
N ASP A 53 -22.21 9.62 33.99
CA ASP A 53 -22.11 11.04 34.33
C ASP A 53 -21.31 11.85 33.30
N GLY A 54 -20.74 11.16 32.30
CA GLY A 54 -19.93 11.74 31.23
C GLY A 54 -19.43 10.69 30.24
N TYR A 55 -18.89 11.13 29.11
CA TYR A 55 -18.48 10.23 28.03
C TYR A 55 -17.05 10.53 27.58
N ALA A 56 -16.24 9.48 27.49
CA ALA A 56 -14.86 9.57 27.05
C ALA A 56 -14.67 8.99 25.64
N ILE A 57 -13.71 9.54 24.90
CA ILE A 57 -13.24 9.07 23.61
C ILE A 57 -11.92 8.33 23.86
N GLY A 58 -11.96 7.00 23.80
CA GLY A 58 -10.79 6.14 23.96
C GLY A 58 -10.24 5.61 22.62
N GLY A 59 -9.02 5.06 22.66
CA GLY A 59 -8.43 4.36 21.51
C GLY A 59 -7.98 5.27 20.36
N LEU A 60 -7.65 6.53 20.67
CA LEU A 60 -7.00 7.50 19.79
C LEU A 60 -5.65 7.91 20.39
N ALA A 61 -4.82 8.59 19.60
CA ALA A 61 -3.43 8.94 19.85
C ALA A 61 -2.51 7.73 20.09
N VAL A 62 -2.74 6.65 19.34
CA VAL A 62 -2.01 5.37 19.48
C VAL A 62 -1.25 4.94 18.22
N GLY A 63 -1.21 5.80 17.20
CA GLY A 63 -0.39 5.59 16.00
C GLY A 63 -1.01 6.12 14.70
N GLU A 64 -2.23 6.65 14.76
CA GLU A 64 -2.90 7.26 13.62
C GLU A 64 -2.36 8.66 13.27
N THR A 65 -2.71 9.17 12.09
CA THR A 65 -2.35 10.54 11.68
C THR A 65 -3.18 11.58 12.43
N GLY A 66 -2.64 12.78 12.60
CA GLY A 66 -3.35 13.90 13.25
C GLY A 66 -4.68 14.24 12.56
N GLU A 67 -4.71 14.20 11.22
CA GLU A 67 -5.95 14.39 10.44
C GLU A 67 -6.98 13.31 10.76
N LYS A 68 -6.59 12.03 10.69
CA LYS A 68 -7.53 10.92 10.96
C LYS A 68 -8.05 10.96 12.40
N ARG A 69 -7.19 11.28 13.37
CA ARG A 69 -7.60 11.48 14.76
C ARG A 69 -8.63 12.60 14.88
N ASN A 70 -8.41 13.73 14.21
CA ASN A 70 -9.30 14.88 14.26
C ASN A 70 -10.68 14.54 13.66
N ASP A 71 -10.73 13.87 12.51
CA ASP A 71 -11.98 13.44 11.86
C ASP A 71 -12.78 12.50 12.76
N ILE A 72 -12.10 11.52 13.38
CA ILE A 72 -12.75 10.55 14.25
C ILE A 72 -13.21 11.18 15.56
N THR A 73 -12.43 12.11 16.14
CA THR A 73 -12.84 12.88 17.31
C THR A 73 -14.10 13.69 17.02
N GLU A 74 -14.16 14.40 15.88
CA GLU A 74 -15.31 15.20 15.48
C GLU A 74 -16.56 14.34 15.28
N LEU A 75 -16.45 13.24 14.51
CA LEU A 75 -17.54 12.29 14.33
C LEU A 75 -18.04 11.77 15.68
N THR A 76 -17.13 11.32 16.54
CA THR A 76 -17.50 10.72 17.83
C THR A 76 -18.16 11.73 18.75
N ALA A 77 -17.59 12.93 18.89
CA ALA A 77 -18.11 13.98 19.73
C ALA A 77 -19.49 14.48 19.26
N SER A 78 -19.72 14.56 17.94
CA SER A 78 -21.00 14.98 17.36
C SER A 78 -22.16 14.02 17.64
N LEU A 79 -21.86 12.74 17.92
CA LEU A 79 -22.85 11.71 18.23
C LEU A 79 -23.11 11.57 19.74
N MET A 80 -22.30 12.21 20.59
CA MET A 80 -22.46 12.18 22.05
C MET A 80 -23.49 13.23 22.53
N PRO A 81 -24.25 12.92 23.60
CA PRO A 81 -25.16 13.86 24.26
C PRO A 81 -24.49 15.21 24.56
N ALA A 82 -25.19 16.31 24.29
CA ALA A 82 -24.62 17.66 24.41
C ALA A 82 -24.61 18.22 25.84
N ASP A 83 -25.41 17.63 26.71
CA ASP A 83 -25.58 17.94 28.13
C ASP A 83 -24.59 17.21 29.05
N TYR A 84 -23.68 16.41 28.49
CA TYR A 84 -22.68 15.65 29.22
C TYR A 84 -21.25 16.03 28.79
N PRO A 85 -20.27 15.99 29.70
CA PRO A 85 -18.88 16.29 29.38
C PRO A 85 -18.26 15.23 28.46
N ARG A 86 -17.47 15.69 27.48
CA ARG A 86 -16.72 14.87 26.53
C ARG A 86 -15.23 14.87 26.87
N TYR A 87 -14.69 13.70 27.20
CA TYR A 87 -13.29 13.53 27.64
C TYR A 87 -12.44 12.81 26.59
N LEU A 88 -11.48 13.50 25.98
CA LEU A 88 -10.55 12.87 25.04
C LEU A 88 -9.29 12.39 25.77
N MET A 89 -9.09 11.08 25.78
CA MET A 89 -8.05 10.43 26.58
C MET A 89 -6.70 10.42 25.86
N GLY A 90 -5.62 10.80 26.55
CA GLY A 90 -4.24 10.62 26.10
C GLY A 90 -3.77 11.56 24.97
N VAL A 91 -4.57 12.56 24.61
CA VAL A 91 -4.22 13.59 23.62
C VAL A 91 -3.72 14.82 24.34
N GLY A 92 -2.58 15.39 23.91
CA GLY A 92 -2.08 16.53 24.66
C GLY A 92 -0.91 17.27 24.11
N THR A 93 -0.77 17.48 22.79
CA THR A 93 -0.01 18.67 22.36
C THR A 93 -0.92 19.90 22.46
N PRO A 94 -0.39 21.14 22.57
CA PRO A 94 -1.23 22.34 22.65
C PRO A 94 -2.14 22.52 21.44
N LEU A 95 -1.63 22.19 20.25
CA LEU A 95 -2.42 22.23 19.02
C LEU A 95 -3.53 21.19 19.04
N ASP A 96 -3.25 19.96 19.48
CA ASP A 96 -4.26 18.89 19.52
C ASP A 96 -5.40 19.23 20.49
N ILE A 97 -5.08 19.85 21.63
CA ILE A 97 -6.09 20.35 22.58
C ILE A 97 -6.97 21.41 21.90
N LEU A 98 -6.37 22.40 21.24
CA LEU A 98 -7.11 23.45 20.54
C LEU A 98 -8.02 22.88 19.43
N GLU A 99 -7.50 21.95 18.63
CA GLU A 99 -8.25 21.25 17.58
C GLU A 99 -9.41 20.42 18.15
N SER A 100 -9.24 19.81 19.31
CA SER A 100 -10.26 18.97 19.94
C SER A 100 -11.35 19.80 20.60
N VAL A 101 -11.01 20.95 21.22
CA VAL A 101 -12.03 21.88 21.74
C VAL A 101 -12.90 22.42 20.60
N HIS A 102 -12.30 22.77 19.47
CA HIS A 102 -13.05 23.17 18.27
C HIS A 102 -14.04 22.08 17.79
N ARG A 103 -13.78 20.82 18.11
CA ARG A 103 -14.61 19.65 17.79
C ARG A 103 -15.53 19.21 18.92
N GLY A 104 -15.67 20.03 19.96
CA GLY A 104 -16.63 19.81 21.04
C GLY A 104 -16.13 18.95 22.21
N VAL A 105 -14.82 18.78 22.36
CA VAL A 105 -14.22 18.09 23.52
C VAL A 105 -14.00 19.04 24.70
N ASP A 106 -14.27 18.58 25.92
CA ASP A 106 -14.27 19.38 27.14
C ASP A 106 -13.09 19.07 28.09
N MET A 107 -12.63 17.82 28.11
CA MET A 107 -11.63 17.32 29.07
C MET A 107 -10.47 16.63 28.36
N PHE A 108 -9.28 16.72 28.96
CA PHE A 108 -8.02 16.21 28.41
C PHE A 108 -7.10 15.72 29.52
N ASP A 109 -6.28 14.72 29.21
CA ASP A 109 -5.16 14.27 30.02
C ASP A 109 -3.97 13.90 29.12
N CYS A 110 -2.76 14.19 29.58
CA CYS A 110 -1.56 13.76 28.88
C CYS A 110 -0.30 13.88 29.74
N ILE A 111 0.66 12.98 29.53
CA ILE A 111 1.99 13.04 30.15
C ILE A 111 2.91 14.07 29.49
N LEU A 112 2.56 14.58 28.30
CA LEU A 112 3.45 15.38 27.46
C LEU A 112 4.07 16.59 28.17
N PRO A 113 3.34 17.42 28.95
CA PRO A 113 3.93 18.58 29.61
C PRO A 113 5.15 18.25 30.48
N THR A 114 5.05 17.19 31.28
CA THR A 114 6.11 16.78 32.22
C THR A 114 7.17 15.94 31.53
N ALA A 115 6.78 14.99 30.67
CA ALA A 115 7.70 14.13 29.93
C ALA A 115 8.62 14.94 29.00
N LEU A 116 8.07 15.90 28.25
CA LEU A 116 8.85 16.78 27.39
C LEU A 116 9.72 17.75 28.20
N GLY A 117 9.23 18.22 29.35
CA GLY A 117 10.03 19.02 30.27
C GLY A 117 11.32 18.30 30.68
N GLN A 118 11.23 17.02 31.06
CA GLN A 118 12.39 16.19 31.39
C GLN A 118 13.34 15.96 30.20
N GLN A 119 12.81 15.96 28.97
CA GLN A 119 13.61 15.87 27.75
C GLN A 119 14.29 17.19 27.37
N GLY A 120 13.95 18.30 28.04
CA GLY A 120 14.50 19.62 27.77
C GLY A 120 13.64 20.47 26.83
N VAL A 121 12.38 20.09 26.61
CA VAL A 121 11.47 20.75 25.67
C VAL A 121 10.44 21.58 26.45
N ALA A 122 10.22 22.83 26.00
CA ALA A 122 9.22 23.72 26.56
C ALA A 122 8.30 24.30 25.49
N PHE A 123 7.03 24.49 25.87
CA PHE A 123 6.05 25.21 25.06
C PHE A 123 6.01 26.68 25.47
N THR A 124 6.10 27.59 24.50
CA THR A 124 6.11 29.04 24.77
C THR A 124 5.14 29.76 23.86
N SER A 125 4.86 31.03 24.18
CA SER A 125 4.13 31.95 23.30
C SER A 125 4.77 32.15 21.92
N ARG A 126 6.03 31.71 21.74
CA ARG A 126 6.81 31.81 20.51
C ARG A 126 7.21 30.44 19.93
N GLY A 127 6.39 29.42 20.20
CA GLY A 127 6.55 28.06 19.68
C GLY A 127 7.29 27.12 20.63
N ARG A 128 7.57 25.91 20.12
CA ARG A 128 8.25 24.85 20.88
C ARG A 128 9.76 25.05 20.87
N ILE A 129 10.35 25.19 22.05
CA ILE A 129 11.79 25.40 22.23
C ILE A 129 12.46 24.17 22.84
N GLU A 130 13.71 23.93 22.45
CA GLU A 130 14.53 22.83 22.97
C GLU A 130 15.77 23.37 23.68
N MET A 131 15.77 23.27 25.01
CA MET A 131 16.80 23.83 25.87
C MET A 131 18.17 23.16 25.71
N ARG A 132 18.29 22.04 24.99
CA ARG A 132 19.59 21.42 24.65
C ARG A 132 20.32 22.18 23.54
N ARG A 133 19.64 23.02 22.76
CA ARG A 133 20.22 23.74 21.63
C ARG A 133 21.22 24.79 22.12
N GLY A 134 22.39 24.82 21.48
CA GLY A 134 23.50 25.70 21.88
C GLY A 134 23.22 27.19 21.76
N ILE A 135 22.19 27.59 21.00
CA ILE A 135 21.76 28.98 20.84
C ILE A 135 21.32 29.61 22.17
N HIS A 136 20.86 28.80 23.13
CA HIS A 136 20.41 29.26 24.44
C HIS A 136 21.56 29.46 25.44
N ARG A 137 22.79 29.06 25.12
CA ARG A 137 23.94 28.99 26.06
C ARG A 137 24.24 30.32 26.77
N PHE A 138 24.05 31.44 26.09
CA PHE A 138 24.37 32.78 26.60
C PHE A 138 23.15 33.70 26.59
N SER A 139 21.95 33.13 26.62
CA SER A 139 20.70 33.91 26.60
C SER A 139 20.27 34.28 28.01
N ASP A 140 20.33 35.57 28.34
CA ASP A 140 19.86 36.10 29.62
C ASP A 140 18.34 36.34 29.69
N ARG A 141 17.63 36.05 28.59
CA ARG A 141 16.17 36.19 28.51
C ARG A 141 15.46 35.10 29.34
N PRO A 142 14.23 35.37 29.82
CA PRO A 142 13.39 34.32 30.40
C PRO A 142 13.04 33.25 29.36
N LEU A 143 12.53 32.11 29.82
CA LEU A 143 12.09 31.03 28.93
C LEU A 143 10.98 31.50 27.98
N ASP A 144 9.98 32.19 28.52
CA ASP A 144 8.87 32.82 27.81
C ASP A 144 8.54 34.18 28.45
N GLU A 145 8.54 35.26 27.67
CA GLU A 145 8.27 36.62 28.15
C GLU A 145 6.80 36.84 28.55
N ASN A 146 5.90 36.00 28.03
CA ASN A 146 4.47 36.05 28.32
C ASN A 146 4.06 35.11 29.47
N CYS A 147 5.01 34.53 30.19
CA CYS A 147 4.75 33.60 31.29
C CYS A 147 5.37 34.10 32.60
N ASN A 148 4.56 34.13 33.66
CA ASN A 148 4.98 34.57 34.99
C ASN A 148 5.24 33.40 35.97
N CYS A 149 5.45 32.17 35.46
CA CYS A 149 5.72 31.02 36.33
C CYS A 149 7.07 31.17 37.05
N PRO A 150 7.32 30.41 38.14
CA PRO A 150 8.60 30.46 38.84
C PRO A 150 9.83 30.17 37.96
N CYS A 151 9.66 29.40 36.88
CA CYS A 151 10.73 29.17 35.89
C CYS A 151 11.08 30.46 35.13
N CYS A 152 10.08 31.11 34.52
CA CYS A 152 10.28 32.32 33.70
C CYS A 152 10.64 33.56 34.52
N SER A 153 10.13 33.69 35.75
CA SER A 153 10.37 34.87 36.60
C SER A 153 11.73 34.90 37.30
N ARG A 154 12.45 33.76 37.38
CA ARG A 154 13.67 33.64 38.20
C ARG A 154 14.90 33.18 37.44
N TYR A 155 14.73 32.51 36.29
CA TYR A 155 15.83 31.83 35.61
C TYR A 155 15.91 32.25 34.15
N SER A 156 17.15 32.46 33.68
CA SER A 156 17.43 32.72 32.28
C SER A 156 17.45 31.44 31.45
N ARG A 157 17.29 31.57 30.13
CA ARG A 157 17.48 30.48 29.16
C ARG A 157 18.88 29.87 29.28
N ALA A 158 19.92 30.67 29.54
CA ALA A 158 21.29 30.18 29.75
C ALA A 158 21.40 29.23 30.94
N TYR A 159 20.77 29.57 32.06
CA TYR A 159 20.77 28.72 33.25
C TYR A 159 19.99 27.42 33.02
N LEU A 160 18.81 27.52 32.40
CA LEU A 160 17.99 26.35 32.05
C LEU A 160 18.71 25.44 31.04
N HIS A 161 19.39 26.00 30.03
CA HIS A 161 20.22 25.27 29.07
C HIS A 161 21.32 24.50 29.79
N HIS A 162 22.02 25.16 30.73
CA HIS A 162 23.07 24.54 31.52
C HIS A 162 22.54 23.34 32.32
N LEU A 163 21.45 23.51 33.08
CA LEU A 163 20.87 22.43 33.87
C LEU A 163 20.46 21.22 33.01
N VAL A 164 19.74 21.47 31.91
CA VAL A 164 19.28 20.41 31.00
C VAL A 164 20.46 19.69 30.34
N LYS A 165 21.50 20.44 29.93
CA LYS A 165 22.67 19.88 29.26
C LYS A 165 23.56 19.07 30.22
N SER A 166 23.65 19.49 31.48
CA SER A 166 24.38 18.79 32.53
C SER A 166 23.63 17.57 33.06
N GLY A 167 22.36 17.37 32.69
CA GLY A 167 21.53 16.25 33.16
C GLY A 167 20.97 16.44 34.56
N GLU A 168 20.93 17.67 35.07
CA GLU A 168 20.40 17.99 36.39
C GLU A 168 18.87 17.91 36.39
N TYR A 169 18.30 17.09 37.28
CA TYR A 169 16.85 16.83 37.35
C TYR A 169 16.03 18.11 37.61
N TYR A 170 16.63 19.08 38.32
CA TYR A 170 16.00 20.37 38.59
C TYR A 170 15.66 21.14 37.29
N GLY A 171 16.48 21.01 36.25
CA GLY A 171 16.20 21.62 34.94
C GLY A 171 14.91 21.08 34.32
N GLY A 172 14.77 19.75 34.27
CA GLY A 172 13.56 19.10 33.76
C GLY A 172 12.31 19.45 34.58
N ASN A 173 12.43 19.56 35.90
CA ASN A 173 11.31 19.94 36.78
C ASN A 173 10.84 21.38 36.54
N LEU A 174 11.76 22.32 36.36
CA LEU A 174 11.41 23.72 36.04
C LEU A 174 10.68 23.82 34.70
N LEU A 175 11.14 23.08 33.68
CA LEU A 175 10.47 23.04 32.38
C LEU A 175 9.11 22.34 32.45
N GLY A 176 8.99 21.26 33.22
CA GLY A 176 7.70 20.59 33.46
C GLY A 176 6.69 21.51 34.15
N LEU A 177 7.10 22.26 35.18
CA LEU A 177 6.27 23.26 35.85
C LEU A 177 5.82 24.37 34.89
N HIS A 178 6.75 24.87 34.06
CA HIS A 178 6.45 25.85 33.03
C HIS A 178 5.41 25.30 32.03
N ASN A 179 5.62 24.09 31.50
CA ASN A 179 4.71 23.46 30.55
C ASN A 179 3.31 23.26 31.14
N LEU A 180 3.20 22.80 32.39
CA LEU A 180 1.91 22.69 33.07
C LEU A 180 1.21 24.05 33.20
N THR A 181 1.98 25.10 33.53
CA THR A 181 1.46 26.47 33.60
C THR A 181 0.97 26.95 32.22
N PHE A 182 1.73 26.65 31.16
CA PHE A 182 1.35 26.96 29.78
C PHE A 182 0.02 26.30 29.39
N TYR A 183 -0.15 25.00 29.68
CA TYR A 183 -1.38 24.27 29.36
C TYR A 183 -2.58 24.82 30.12
N LYS A 184 -2.39 25.14 31.41
CA LYS A 184 -3.44 25.79 32.21
C LYS A 184 -3.86 27.12 31.59
N ASN A 185 -2.90 27.98 31.24
CA ASN A 185 -3.18 29.30 30.67
C ASN A 185 -3.86 29.19 29.29
N LEU A 186 -3.46 28.22 28.47
CA LEU A 186 -4.12 27.92 27.20
C LEU A 186 -5.59 27.56 27.43
N MET A 187 -5.89 26.63 28.34
CA MET A 187 -7.26 26.24 28.65
C MET A 187 -8.09 27.37 29.28
N ASP A 188 -7.49 28.20 30.14
CA ASP A 188 -8.14 29.40 30.69
C ASP A 188 -8.52 30.37 29.56
N THR A 189 -7.59 30.62 28.64
CA THR A 189 -7.82 31.53 27.51
C THR A 189 -8.89 30.99 26.58
N ILE A 190 -8.83 29.70 26.23
CA ILE A 190 -9.85 29.03 25.41
C ILE A 190 -11.25 29.24 26.03
N ARG A 191 -11.40 28.98 27.33
CA ARG A 191 -12.68 29.19 28.04
C ARG A 191 -13.17 30.63 27.92
N ILE A 192 -12.31 31.61 28.19
CA ILE A 192 -12.65 33.04 28.09
C ILE A 192 -13.15 33.36 26.68
N ARG A 193 -12.42 32.93 25.64
CA ARG A 193 -12.78 33.20 24.24
C ARG A 193 -14.08 32.56 23.81
N ILE A 194 -14.42 31.38 24.36
CA ILE A 194 -15.73 30.75 24.14
C ILE A 194 -16.83 31.60 24.77
N PHE A 195 -16.69 32.02 26.03
CA PHE A 195 -17.71 32.85 26.70
C PHE A 195 -17.87 34.24 26.06
N GLU A 196 -16.79 34.80 25.49
CA GLU A 196 -16.82 36.07 24.76
C GLU A 196 -17.35 35.93 23.32
N GLY A 197 -17.58 34.72 22.81
CA GLY A 197 -17.99 34.48 21.42
C GLY A 197 -16.88 34.75 20.38
N THR A 198 -15.61 34.84 20.80
CA THR A 198 -14.45 35.15 19.95
C THR A 198 -13.55 33.93 19.68
N PHE A 199 -13.98 32.74 20.11
CA PHE A 199 -13.20 31.51 20.01
C PHE A 199 -12.76 31.16 18.58
N LEU A 200 -13.62 31.32 17.57
CA LEU A 200 -13.25 30.94 16.19
C LEU A 200 -12.09 31.78 15.63
N THR A 201 -12.07 33.09 15.93
CA THR A 201 -10.95 33.97 15.56
C THR A 201 -9.68 33.53 16.28
N TYR A 202 -9.77 33.32 17.60
CA TYR A 202 -8.65 32.85 18.41
C TYR A 202 -8.11 31.50 17.92
N TYR A 203 -9.00 30.57 17.57
CA TYR A 203 -8.66 29.25 17.02
C TYR A 203 -7.84 29.39 15.74
N ASN A 204 -8.32 30.18 14.76
CA ASN A 204 -7.62 30.35 13.49
C ASN A 204 -6.23 30.96 13.66
N GLU A 205 -6.07 31.93 14.56
CA GLU A 205 -4.78 32.54 14.88
C GLU A 205 -3.83 31.56 15.56
N GLN A 206 -4.30 30.90 16.64
CA GLN A 206 -3.46 30.03 17.45
C GLN A 206 -3.12 28.71 16.76
N ARG A 207 -3.99 28.18 15.91
CA ARG A 207 -3.72 26.98 15.11
C ARG A 207 -2.45 27.13 14.27
N MET A 208 -2.22 28.33 13.74
CA MET A 208 -1.01 28.64 12.96
C MET A 208 0.25 28.76 13.82
N LEU A 209 0.10 29.06 15.12
CA LEU A 209 1.22 29.32 16.04
C LEU A 209 1.62 28.11 16.87
N LEU A 210 0.66 27.38 17.43
CA LEU A 210 0.90 26.26 18.34
C LEU A 210 1.55 25.04 17.65
N GLY A 211 1.49 24.98 16.32
CA GLY A 211 2.20 23.99 15.50
C GLY A 211 3.63 24.37 15.13
N LEU A 212 4.09 25.58 15.47
CA LEU A 212 5.43 26.05 15.10
C LEU A 212 6.50 25.57 16.07
N ASP A 213 7.63 25.19 15.49
CA ASP A 213 8.90 25.10 16.22
C ASP A 213 9.41 26.50 16.61
N ASP A 214 10.51 26.56 17.37
CA ASP A 214 11.15 27.79 17.84
C ASP A 214 11.22 28.88 16.75
N ILE A 215 10.36 29.89 16.85
CA ILE A 215 10.20 30.95 15.85
C ILE A 215 11.44 31.85 15.83
N ASP A 216 12.05 32.07 16.99
CA ASP A 216 13.21 32.96 17.12
C ASP A 216 14.47 32.31 16.56
N ASN A 217 14.54 30.97 16.62
CA ASN A 217 15.66 30.20 16.15
C ASN A 217 15.11 28.95 15.43
N PRO A 218 14.61 29.08 14.19
CA PRO A 218 14.03 27.94 13.49
C PRO A 218 15.04 26.79 13.42
N VAL A 219 14.56 25.56 13.66
CA VAL A 219 15.38 24.37 13.42
C VAL A 219 15.58 24.29 11.92
N THR A 220 16.74 24.69 11.42
CA THR A 220 17.14 24.35 10.06
C THR A 220 17.33 22.84 10.06
N PRO A 221 16.43 22.05 9.45
CA PRO A 221 16.67 20.62 9.36
C PRO A 221 18.01 20.48 8.64
N PRO A 222 18.95 19.63 9.11
CA PRO A 222 20.12 19.34 8.30
C PRO A 222 19.59 18.95 6.93
N LYS A 223 20.11 19.57 5.85
CA LYS A 223 19.78 19.15 4.48
C LYS A 223 20.00 17.65 4.46
N ARG A 224 18.91 16.89 4.53
CA ARG A 224 18.98 15.43 4.53
C ARG A 224 19.56 15.14 3.16
N LYS A 225 20.81 14.69 3.10
CA LYS A 225 21.29 14.01 1.90
C LYS A 225 20.34 12.82 1.78
N ILE A 226 19.31 12.94 0.94
CA ILE A 226 18.53 11.81 0.51
C ILE A 226 19.56 10.94 -0.21
N ARG A 227 20.12 9.98 0.52
CA ARG A 227 20.69 8.82 -0.16
C ARG A 227 19.49 8.20 -0.89
N PRO A 228 19.55 7.99 -2.21
CA PRO A 228 18.51 7.21 -2.85
C PRO A 228 18.39 5.92 -2.05
N SER A 229 17.22 5.64 -1.47
CA SER A 229 16.99 4.30 -0.94
C SER A 229 17.23 3.36 -2.12
N GLY A 230 18.09 2.35 -1.95
CA GLY A 230 18.24 1.29 -2.98
C GLY A 230 16.91 0.59 -3.31
N LEU A 231 15.86 0.90 -2.57
CA LEU A 231 14.49 0.43 -2.69
C LEU A 231 13.59 1.28 -3.59
N VAL A 232 14.06 2.40 -4.18
CA VAL A 232 13.26 3.25 -5.08
C VAL A 232 14.07 3.60 -6.33
N LEU A 233 13.47 3.46 -7.51
CA LEU A 233 14.05 3.80 -8.80
C LEU A 233 12.91 4.20 -9.75
N GLY A 234 13.03 5.38 -10.37
CA GLY A 234 11.98 5.93 -11.22
C GLY A 234 10.63 6.00 -10.52
N ASP A 235 9.61 5.43 -11.17
CA ASP A 235 8.25 5.32 -10.66
C ASP A 235 8.02 4.05 -9.83
N TYR A 236 9.06 3.31 -9.44
CA TYR A 236 8.92 2.04 -8.72
C TYR A 236 9.61 2.04 -7.37
N GLU A 237 9.08 1.19 -6.48
CA GLU A 237 9.68 0.89 -5.20
C GLU A 237 9.56 -0.58 -4.82
N VAL A 238 10.48 -1.06 -3.99
CA VAL A 238 10.39 -2.37 -3.36
C VAL A 238 9.31 -2.32 -2.29
N PHE A 239 8.32 -3.19 -2.42
CA PHE A 239 7.18 -3.30 -1.52
C PHE A 239 7.26 -4.63 -0.75
N THR A 240 7.25 -4.54 0.58
CA THR A 240 7.23 -5.73 1.45
C THR A 240 5.79 -6.00 1.87
N GLN A 241 5.32 -7.19 1.52
CA GLN A 241 3.98 -7.65 1.87
C GLN A 241 3.91 -8.09 3.33
N THR A 242 2.71 -8.08 3.91
CA THR A 242 2.48 -8.52 5.31
C THR A 242 2.92 -9.97 5.54
N ALA A 243 2.83 -10.82 4.52
CA ALA A 243 3.28 -12.21 4.56
C ALA A 243 4.81 -12.39 4.47
N GLY A 244 5.58 -11.30 4.33
CA GLY A 244 7.04 -11.30 4.41
C GLY A 244 7.79 -11.45 3.08
N PHE A 245 7.09 -11.63 1.95
CA PHE A 245 7.71 -11.62 0.63
C PHE A 245 7.79 -10.20 0.03
N HIS A 246 8.64 -10.05 -0.98
CA HIS A 246 8.95 -8.76 -1.60
C HIS A 246 8.51 -8.73 -3.07
N SER A 247 7.89 -7.61 -3.44
CA SER A 247 7.40 -7.31 -4.79
C SER A 247 7.88 -5.93 -5.22
N ILE A 248 7.59 -5.57 -6.48
CA ILE A 248 7.76 -4.20 -6.96
C ILE A 248 6.39 -3.53 -7.02
N ARG A 249 6.30 -2.30 -6.50
CA ARG A 249 5.12 -1.44 -6.59
C ARG A 249 5.41 -0.25 -7.48
N GLN A 250 4.51 0.02 -8.42
CA GLN A 250 4.50 1.28 -9.17
C GLN A 250 3.85 2.37 -8.30
N ARG A 251 4.52 3.51 -8.14
CA ARG A 251 4.17 4.56 -7.19
C ARG A 251 3.03 5.43 -7.72
N SER A 252 3.02 5.73 -9.02
CA SER A 252 1.97 6.54 -9.65
C SER A 252 0.59 5.87 -9.63
N THR A 253 0.54 4.56 -9.88
CA THR A 253 -0.71 3.78 -9.97
C THR A 253 -1.05 3.06 -8.67
N GLY A 254 -0.07 2.83 -7.80
CA GLY A 254 -0.20 1.99 -6.61
C GLY A 254 -0.23 0.49 -6.91
N GLU A 255 -0.06 0.08 -8.17
CA GLU A 255 -0.13 -1.32 -8.59
C GLU A 255 1.11 -2.10 -8.12
N ILE A 256 0.88 -3.31 -7.60
CA ILE A 256 1.93 -4.19 -7.09
C ILE A 256 2.03 -5.41 -8.00
N ILE A 257 3.22 -5.68 -8.53
CA ILE A 257 3.51 -6.91 -9.28
C ILE A 257 3.39 -8.09 -8.29
N HIS A 258 2.55 -9.08 -8.59
CA HIS A 258 2.23 -10.21 -7.69
C HIS A 258 1.75 -9.73 -6.30
N SER A 259 0.55 -9.12 -6.28
CA SER A 259 0.01 -8.38 -5.14
C SER A 259 -0.58 -9.22 -4.00
N VAL A 260 -0.67 -10.56 -4.12
CA VAL A 260 -1.33 -11.36 -3.09
C VAL A 260 -0.58 -12.64 -2.67
N SER A 261 0.10 -13.29 -3.61
CA SER A 261 0.91 -14.49 -3.37
C SER A 261 2.40 -14.18 -3.52
N ASP A 262 3.25 -15.07 -2.99
CA ASP A 262 4.69 -15.00 -3.26
C ASP A 262 4.90 -14.98 -4.78
N PRO A 263 5.58 -13.96 -5.33
CA PRO A 263 5.82 -13.83 -6.76
C PRO A 263 6.44 -15.08 -7.40
N SER A 264 7.37 -15.74 -6.70
CA SER A 264 8.06 -16.92 -7.21
C SER A 264 7.12 -18.12 -7.30
N GLU A 265 6.23 -18.27 -6.32
CA GLU A 265 5.21 -19.32 -6.32
C GLU A 265 4.15 -19.07 -7.39
N GLU A 266 3.67 -17.83 -7.48
CA GLU A 266 2.70 -17.43 -8.50
C GLU A 266 3.26 -17.66 -9.91
N SER A 267 4.48 -17.20 -10.19
CA SER A 267 5.14 -17.40 -11.49
C SER A 267 5.35 -18.87 -11.84
N ARG A 268 5.67 -19.69 -10.84
CA ARG A 268 5.84 -21.15 -11.02
C ARG A 268 4.53 -21.80 -11.44
N ILE A 269 3.43 -21.54 -10.72
CA ILE A 269 2.11 -22.15 -10.99
C ILE A 269 1.53 -21.61 -12.30
N LEU A 270 1.55 -20.29 -12.48
CA LEU A 270 0.87 -19.63 -13.59
C LEU A 270 1.61 -19.77 -14.93
N TYR A 271 2.93 -19.86 -14.93
CA TYR A 271 3.69 -19.85 -16.18
C TYR A 271 4.52 -21.12 -16.37
N SER A 272 5.40 -21.44 -15.42
CA SER A 272 6.35 -22.56 -15.58
C SER A 272 5.67 -23.93 -15.63
N GLU A 273 4.75 -24.22 -14.71
CA GLU A 273 4.03 -25.50 -14.67
C GLU A 273 3.09 -25.66 -15.88
N GLN A 274 2.38 -24.59 -16.27
CA GLN A 274 1.49 -24.61 -17.43
C GLN A 274 2.24 -24.82 -18.75
N THR A 275 3.50 -24.35 -18.84
CA THR A 275 4.36 -24.65 -20.01
C THR A 275 4.53 -26.14 -20.21
N GLY A 276 4.56 -26.94 -19.14
CA GLY A 276 4.64 -28.40 -19.22
C GLY A 276 5.88 -28.86 -19.97
N PHE A 277 7.06 -28.38 -19.57
CA PHE A 277 8.35 -28.62 -20.24
C PHE A 277 8.59 -30.08 -20.61
N VAL A 278 8.31 -31.02 -19.70
CA VAL A 278 8.50 -32.47 -19.96
C VAL A 278 7.67 -32.94 -21.15
N LYS A 279 6.42 -32.46 -21.29
CA LYS A 279 5.54 -32.88 -22.38
C LYS A 279 5.85 -32.14 -23.68
N ASN A 280 6.19 -30.86 -23.61
CA ASN A 280 6.17 -29.96 -24.77
C ASN A 280 7.57 -29.56 -25.27
N ALA A 281 8.58 -29.64 -24.42
CA ALA A 281 9.95 -29.21 -24.71
C ALA A 281 10.97 -30.36 -24.67
N THR A 282 10.54 -31.62 -24.47
CA THR A 282 11.39 -32.79 -24.71
C THR A 282 11.65 -32.92 -26.21
N GLY A 283 12.91 -33.13 -26.60
CA GLY A 283 13.32 -33.17 -28.00
C GLY A 283 14.84 -33.15 -28.16
N THR A 284 15.31 -32.88 -29.37
CA THR A 284 16.75 -32.75 -29.63
C THR A 284 17.22 -31.32 -29.43
N ALA A 285 18.51 -31.12 -29.14
CA ALA A 285 19.09 -29.78 -28.93
C ALA A 285 19.11 -28.90 -30.20
N ASP A 286 18.87 -29.49 -31.38
CA ASP A 286 18.75 -28.78 -32.65
C ASP A 286 17.39 -28.07 -32.80
N GLU A 287 16.38 -28.53 -32.06
CA GLU A 287 15.08 -27.88 -32.00
C GLU A 287 15.08 -26.78 -30.94
N THR A 288 14.34 -25.69 -31.19
CA THR A 288 14.21 -24.58 -30.23
C THR A 288 12.77 -24.46 -29.74
N PHE A 289 12.61 -24.48 -28.42
CA PHE A 289 11.39 -24.15 -27.72
C PHE A 289 11.41 -22.68 -27.31
N ILE A 290 10.42 -21.91 -27.76
CA ILE A 290 10.45 -20.44 -27.70
C ILE A 290 9.38 -19.96 -26.72
N ILE A 291 9.80 -19.15 -25.75
CA ILE A 291 8.92 -18.49 -24.78
C ILE A 291 8.99 -16.98 -25.00
N TRP A 292 7.84 -16.36 -25.18
CA TRP A 292 7.70 -14.91 -25.06
C TRP A 292 7.34 -14.53 -23.63
N ASP A 293 7.93 -13.44 -23.15
CA ASP A 293 7.63 -12.85 -21.85
C ASP A 293 7.27 -11.38 -22.06
N VAL A 294 5.98 -11.06 -21.96
CA VAL A 294 5.44 -9.72 -22.21
C VAL A 294 5.13 -9.06 -20.87
N GLY A 295 5.85 -7.98 -20.54
CA GLY A 295 5.79 -7.38 -19.21
C GLY A 295 6.74 -8.09 -18.24
N MET A 296 8.04 -8.04 -18.54
CA MET A 296 9.07 -8.76 -17.79
C MET A 296 9.10 -8.33 -16.31
N GLY A 297 8.91 -7.04 -16.04
CA GLY A 297 8.92 -6.50 -14.68
C GLY A 297 10.19 -6.87 -13.91
N ALA A 298 10.04 -7.54 -12.77
CA ALA A 298 11.16 -8.02 -11.95
C ALA A 298 11.74 -9.39 -12.40
N ALA A 299 11.32 -9.90 -13.56
CA ALA A 299 11.75 -11.15 -14.19
C ALA A 299 11.42 -12.46 -13.41
N PHE A 300 10.39 -12.46 -12.57
CA PHE A 300 9.97 -13.67 -11.86
C PHE A 300 9.52 -14.78 -12.83
N ASN A 301 8.74 -14.44 -13.86
CA ASN A 301 8.19 -15.40 -14.83
C ASN A 301 9.28 -16.11 -15.64
N VAL A 302 10.22 -15.34 -16.20
CA VAL A 302 11.36 -15.88 -16.94
C VAL A 302 12.23 -16.74 -16.05
N MET A 303 12.54 -16.27 -14.84
CA MET A 303 13.37 -17.03 -13.91
C MET A 303 12.72 -18.34 -13.46
N ALA A 304 11.39 -18.37 -13.27
CA ALA A 304 10.67 -19.59 -12.98
C ALA A 304 10.76 -20.63 -14.12
N ALA A 305 10.79 -20.17 -15.38
CA ALA A 305 10.99 -21.04 -16.54
C ALA A 305 12.43 -21.53 -16.67
N ILE A 306 13.42 -20.63 -16.55
CA ILE A 306 14.84 -20.99 -16.63
C ILE A 306 15.20 -21.99 -15.53
N THR A 307 14.83 -21.73 -14.27
CA THR A 307 15.16 -22.61 -13.15
C THR A 307 14.52 -23.99 -13.28
N GLU A 308 13.27 -24.09 -13.75
CA GLU A 308 12.63 -25.39 -13.98
C GLU A 308 13.28 -26.13 -15.16
N TYR A 309 13.61 -25.43 -16.24
CA TYR A 309 14.36 -26.01 -17.37
C TYR A 309 15.70 -26.59 -16.92
N GLU A 310 16.50 -25.82 -16.18
CA GLU A 310 17.82 -26.23 -15.69
C GLU A 310 17.69 -27.43 -14.73
N LYS A 311 16.68 -27.43 -13.86
CA LYS A 311 16.39 -28.56 -12.97
C LYS A 311 16.07 -29.84 -13.73
N LEU A 312 15.24 -29.77 -14.78
CA LEU A 312 14.89 -30.92 -15.62
C LEU A 312 16.10 -31.41 -16.42
N ALA A 313 16.89 -30.49 -17.00
CA ALA A 313 18.13 -30.83 -17.71
C ALA A 313 19.14 -31.53 -16.79
N ASN A 314 19.31 -31.04 -15.55
CA ASN A 314 20.16 -31.67 -14.53
C ASN A 314 19.64 -33.03 -14.07
N SER A 315 18.34 -33.30 -14.24
CA SER A 315 17.73 -34.60 -13.96
C SER A 315 17.92 -35.60 -15.10
N GLY A 316 18.62 -35.21 -16.18
CA GLY A 316 18.92 -36.08 -17.32
C GLY A 316 17.84 -36.09 -18.41
N ILE A 317 16.81 -35.24 -18.32
CA ILE A 317 15.80 -35.11 -19.37
C ILE A 317 16.39 -34.34 -20.55
N GLN A 318 16.32 -34.92 -21.74
CA GLN A 318 16.78 -34.28 -22.96
C GLN A 318 15.73 -33.27 -23.45
N LEU A 319 16.08 -31.98 -23.42
CA LEU A 319 15.20 -30.88 -23.78
C LEU A 319 15.70 -30.17 -25.05
N LYS A 320 14.76 -29.61 -25.81
CA LYS A 320 14.98 -28.65 -26.90
C LYS A 320 15.69 -27.41 -26.35
N LYS A 321 16.48 -26.72 -27.17
CA LYS A 321 17.08 -25.43 -26.79
C LYS A 321 15.98 -24.46 -26.32
N LEU A 322 16.12 -23.87 -25.14
CA LEU A 322 15.18 -22.87 -24.66
C LEU A 322 15.63 -21.47 -25.12
N LEU A 323 14.76 -20.78 -25.86
CA LEU A 323 14.91 -19.36 -26.16
C LEU A 323 13.80 -18.57 -25.48
N VAL A 324 14.17 -17.69 -24.56
CA VAL A 324 13.23 -16.73 -23.96
C VAL A 324 13.43 -15.37 -24.61
N THR A 325 12.36 -14.76 -25.10
CA THR A 325 12.35 -13.38 -25.62
C THR A 325 11.44 -12.53 -24.75
N SER A 326 12.03 -11.65 -23.95
CA SER A 326 11.30 -10.69 -23.12
C SER A 326 11.08 -9.38 -23.85
N PHE A 327 9.91 -8.79 -23.65
CA PHE A 327 9.51 -7.50 -24.19
C PHE A 327 9.25 -6.56 -23.01
N GLU A 328 10.07 -5.52 -22.89
CA GLU A 328 9.98 -4.57 -21.79
C GLU A 328 10.44 -3.17 -22.24
N ASN A 329 9.66 -2.15 -21.90
CA ASN A 329 10.00 -0.75 -22.18
C ASN A 329 10.61 -0.06 -20.96
N ASP A 330 10.38 -0.60 -19.76
CA ASP A 330 10.84 -0.05 -18.50
C ASP A 330 11.57 -1.09 -17.64
N LEU A 331 12.88 -0.91 -17.49
CA LEU A 331 13.75 -1.85 -16.79
C LEU A 331 13.95 -1.50 -15.31
N ASP A 332 13.33 -0.44 -14.80
CA ASP A 332 13.47 -0.02 -13.41
C ASP A 332 13.05 -1.11 -12.40
N PRO A 333 11.97 -1.89 -12.61
CA PRO A 333 11.63 -3.02 -11.74
C PRO A 333 12.74 -4.06 -11.63
N LEU A 334 13.36 -4.45 -12.75
CA LEU A 334 14.46 -5.42 -12.76
C LEU A 334 15.74 -4.82 -12.13
N HIS A 335 16.05 -3.55 -12.43
CA HIS A 335 17.15 -2.84 -11.78
C HIS A 335 16.98 -2.78 -10.26
N LEU A 336 15.77 -2.57 -9.76
CA LEU A 336 15.47 -2.60 -8.32
C LEU A 336 15.67 -3.99 -7.74
N ALA A 337 15.19 -5.03 -8.42
CA ALA A 337 15.37 -6.40 -7.94
C ALA A 337 16.87 -6.78 -7.87
N VAL A 338 17.64 -6.50 -8.92
CA VAL A 338 19.09 -6.78 -9.00
C VAL A 338 19.90 -5.99 -7.97
N LYS A 339 19.49 -4.76 -7.62
CA LYS A 339 20.12 -3.97 -6.54
C LYS A 339 19.84 -4.52 -5.14
N ASN A 340 18.84 -5.38 -4.97
CA ASN A 340 18.41 -5.91 -3.67
C ASN A 340 18.32 -7.45 -3.65
N PRO A 341 19.42 -8.18 -3.91
CA PRO A 341 19.41 -9.65 -4.05
C PRO A 341 19.15 -10.41 -2.72
N SER A 342 19.11 -9.71 -1.59
CA SER A 342 18.64 -10.26 -0.32
C SER A 342 17.12 -10.36 -0.26
N LEU A 343 16.41 -9.51 -1.01
CA LEU A 343 14.94 -9.45 -1.06
C LEU A 343 14.39 -10.24 -2.25
N PHE A 344 15.16 -10.33 -3.32
CA PHE A 344 14.80 -11.00 -4.57
C PHE A 344 15.81 -12.12 -4.86
N MET A 345 15.56 -13.34 -4.36
CA MET A 345 16.55 -14.42 -4.45
C MET A 345 16.82 -14.89 -5.89
N HIS A 346 15.81 -14.81 -6.78
CA HIS A 346 15.93 -15.24 -8.17
C HIS A 346 16.96 -14.43 -8.97
N VAL A 347 17.21 -13.17 -8.59
CA VAL A 347 18.20 -12.31 -9.26
C VAL A 347 19.65 -12.61 -8.87
N ARG A 348 19.88 -13.55 -7.95
CA ARG A 348 21.23 -14.09 -7.69
C ARG A 348 21.74 -14.95 -8.83
N HIS A 349 20.83 -15.43 -9.67
CA HIS A 349 21.19 -16.07 -10.93
C HIS A 349 21.93 -15.09 -11.85
N ALA A 350 22.84 -15.56 -12.70
CA ALA A 350 23.64 -14.68 -13.55
C ALA A 350 22.82 -14.00 -14.66
N ALA A 351 21.66 -14.56 -15.02
CA ALA A 351 20.88 -14.09 -16.17
C ALA A 351 20.29 -12.68 -16.01
N PRO A 352 19.58 -12.34 -14.92
CA PRO A 352 19.01 -11.00 -14.74
C PRO A 352 20.03 -9.87 -14.84
N GLY A 353 21.22 -10.03 -14.26
CA GLY A 353 22.31 -9.04 -14.38
C GLY A 353 22.79 -8.88 -15.82
N ALA A 354 23.04 -9.99 -16.54
CA ALA A 354 23.50 -9.97 -17.92
C ALA A 354 22.47 -9.36 -18.89
N ILE A 355 21.17 -9.56 -18.63
CA ILE A 355 20.08 -8.93 -19.39
C ILE A 355 20.09 -7.42 -19.21
N LEU A 356 20.30 -6.90 -17.99
CA LEU A 356 20.43 -5.47 -17.77
C LEU A 356 21.68 -4.87 -18.42
N GLU A 357 22.78 -5.61 -18.47
CA GLU A 357 24.05 -5.14 -19.01
C GLU A 357 24.10 -5.14 -20.55
N SER A 358 23.57 -6.18 -21.18
CA SER A 358 23.78 -6.44 -22.61
C SER A 358 22.50 -6.77 -23.39
N GLY A 359 21.35 -6.87 -22.71
CA GLY A 359 20.09 -7.31 -23.31
C GLY A 359 20.07 -8.78 -23.72
N ARG A 360 21.13 -9.55 -23.43
CA ARG A 360 21.22 -10.98 -23.77
C ARG A 360 21.93 -11.77 -22.68
N TRP A 361 21.53 -13.02 -22.53
CA TRP A 361 22.23 -13.98 -21.68
C TRP A 361 22.18 -15.37 -22.32
N SER A 362 23.24 -16.15 -22.14
CA SER A 362 23.28 -17.56 -22.54
C SER A 362 23.90 -18.37 -21.42
N SER A 363 23.26 -19.48 -21.06
CA SER A 363 23.77 -20.39 -20.05
C SER A 363 25.04 -21.07 -20.55
N ARG A 364 26.02 -21.24 -19.65
CA ARG A 364 27.24 -22.02 -19.93
C ARG A 364 27.06 -23.52 -19.73
N ALA A 365 26.04 -23.91 -18.96
CA ALA A 365 25.80 -25.29 -18.56
C ALA A 365 24.70 -25.97 -19.39
N HIS A 366 23.73 -25.18 -19.86
CA HIS A 366 22.53 -25.69 -20.51
C HIS A 366 22.24 -24.91 -21.80
N PRO A 367 21.51 -25.46 -22.79
CA PRO A 367 21.17 -24.75 -24.02
C PRO A 367 19.99 -23.80 -23.77
N VAL A 368 20.23 -22.75 -22.98
CA VAL A 368 19.27 -21.71 -22.63
C VAL A 368 19.81 -20.36 -23.08
N GLU A 369 18.98 -19.61 -23.79
CA GLU A 369 19.25 -18.25 -24.22
C GLU A 369 18.09 -17.33 -23.83
N TRP A 370 18.41 -16.14 -23.34
CA TRP A 370 17.45 -15.11 -23.00
C TRP A 370 17.83 -13.81 -23.72
N ILE A 371 16.87 -13.25 -24.46
CA ILE A 371 17.01 -12.01 -25.22
C ILE A 371 15.96 -11.02 -24.73
N LEU A 372 16.36 -9.76 -24.53
CA LEU A 372 15.49 -8.64 -24.23
C LEU A 372 15.33 -7.77 -25.49
N LEU A 373 14.09 -7.62 -25.94
CA LEU A 373 13.70 -6.62 -26.93
C LEU A 373 13.17 -5.39 -26.19
N LYS A 374 13.99 -4.33 -26.17
CA LYS A 374 13.66 -3.10 -25.46
C LYS A 374 12.74 -2.22 -26.32
N GLY A 375 11.57 -1.87 -25.78
CA GLY A 375 10.59 -1.02 -26.45
C GLY A 375 9.16 -1.49 -26.21
N ASP A 376 8.20 -0.78 -26.79
CA ASP A 376 6.79 -1.16 -26.67
C ASP A 376 6.54 -2.50 -27.39
N PHE A 377 5.82 -3.40 -26.72
CA PHE A 377 5.56 -4.75 -27.23
C PHE A 377 4.93 -4.76 -28.64
N PRO A 378 3.90 -3.93 -28.95
CA PRO A 378 3.34 -3.92 -30.30
C PRO A 378 4.36 -3.57 -31.38
N ASP A 379 5.39 -2.78 -31.09
CA ASP A 379 6.37 -2.35 -32.10
C ASP A 379 7.48 -3.39 -32.27
N THR A 380 7.83 -4.09 -31.20
CA THR A 380 8.95 -5.04 -31.13
C THR A 380 8.57 -6.49 -31.42
N ILE A 381 7.26 -6.82 -31.44
CA ILE A 381 6.75 -8.19 -31.68
C ILE A 381 7.29 -8.84 -32.96
N ASN A 382 7.59 -8.04 -34.00
CA ASN A 382 8.06 -8.55 -35.29
C ASN A 382 9.55 -8.92 -35.29
N ASP A 383 10.32 -8.50 -34.27
CA ASP A 383 11.75 -8.76 -34.16
C ASP A 383 12.06 -10.08 -33.42
N ALA A 384 11.04 -10.74 -32.90
CA ALA A 384 11.15 -12.03 -32.21
C ALA A 384 10.91 -13.21 -33.16
N LEU A 385 11.21 -14.43 -32.72
CA LEU A 385 10.76 -15.66 -33.40
C LEU A 385 9.37 -16.06 -32.90
N GLN A 386 8.61 -16.83 -33.69
CA GLN A 386 7.29 -17.33 -33.29
C GLN A 386 7.35 -18.19 -32.01
N PRO A 387 6.52 -17.90 -31.00
CA PRO A 387 6.56 -18.58 -29.72
C PRO A 387 5.83 -19.91 -29.72
N ASP A 388 6.23 -20.81 -28.82
CA ASP A 388 5.43 -21.95 -28.38
C ASP A 388 4.58 -21.58 -27.15
N CYS A 389 5.12 -20.72 -26.28
CA CYS A 389 4.44 -20.18 -25.10
C CYS A 389 4.58 -18.65 -25.03
N ILE A 390 3.55 -17.99 -24.52
CA ILE A 390 3.51 -16.56 -24.26
C ILE A 390 3.11 -16.35 -22.80
N TYR A 391 4.04 -15.88 -21.99
CA TYR A 391 3.79 -15.38 -20.65
C TYR A 391 3.34 -13.93 -20.78
N TYR A 392 2.05 -13.70 -20.58
CA TYR A 392 1.43 -12.41 -20.82
C TYR A 392 1.08 -11.75 -19.49
N ASP A 393 2.02 -10.96 -18.97
CA ASP A 393 1.98 -10.35 -17.64
C ASP A 393 2.25 -8.84 -17.61
N PRO A 394 1.66 -8.03 -18.52
CA PRO A 394 1.77 -6.59 -18.36
C PRO A 394 0.98 -6.13 -17.12
N PHE A 395 1.34 -4.95 -16.60
CA PHE A 395 0.55 -4.25 -15.59
C PHE A 395 -0.94 -4.15 -16.01
N SER A 396 -1.82 -4.03 -15.01
CA SER A 396 -3.25 -4.22 -15.13
C SER A 396 -3.90 -3.35 -16.21
N ILE A 397 -5.13 -3.73 -16.58
CA ILE A 397 -5.98 -2.99 -17.52
C ILE A 397 -6.06 -1.49 -17.17
N ASN A 398 -6.03 -1.15 -15.88
CA ASN A 398 -6.12 0.23 -15.40
C ASN A 398 -4.83 1.02 -15.60
N ALA A 399 -3.68 0.35 -15.55
CA ALA A 399 -2.37 0.97 -15.76
C ALA A 399 -1.99 1.01 -17.25
N TYR A 400 -2.28 -0.06 -18.01
CA TYR A 400 -1.82 -0.22 -19.40
C TYR A 400 -2.88 -0.84 -20.33
N CYS A 401 -4.02 -0.17 -20.49
CA CYS A 401 -5.15 -0.62 -21.31
C CYS A 401 -4.81 -1.06 -22.77
N PRO A 402 -3.87 -0.45 -23.52
CA PRO A 402 -3.62 -0.82 -24.92
C PRO A 402 -3.12 -2.25 -25.13
N LEU A 403 -2.33 -2.79 -24.19
CA LEU A 403 -1.82 -4.16 -24.28
C LEU A 403 -2.96 -5.18 -24.18
N TRP A 404 -3.96 -4.90 -23.36
CA TRP A 404 -5.14 -5.76 -23.18
C TRP A 404 -6.20 -5.62 -24.28
N SER A 405 -5.92 -4.89 -25.36
CA SER A 405 -6.89 -4.59 -26.41
C SER A 405 -7.09 -5.74 -27.40
N LEU A 406 -8.26 -5.74 -28.08
CA LEU A 406 -8.53 -6.64 -29.20
C LEU A 406 -7.48 -6.50 -30.32
N GLU A 407 -6.98 -5.28 -30.57
CA GLU A 407 -5.99 -5.02 -31.62
C GLU A 407 -4.67 -5.74 -31.31
N THR A 408 -4.16 -5.59 -30.09
CA THR A 408 -2.94 -6.26 -29.64
C THR A 408 -3.08 -7.78 -29.70
N PHE A 409 -4.17 -8.34 -29.14
CA PHE A 409 -4.39 -9.79 -29.22
C PHE A 409 -4.56 -10.28 -30.66
N SER A 410 -5.23 -9.53 -31.53
CA SER A 410 -5.34 -9.89 -32.96
C SER A 410 -3.99 -9.88 -33.67
N LYS A 411 -3.09 -8.96 -33.28
CA LYS A 411 -1.71 -8.92 -33.79
C LYS A 411 -0.92 -10.14 -33.34
N ILE A 412 -1.01 -10.52 -32.07
CA ILE A 412 -0.38 -11.74 -31.53
C ILE A 412 -0.90 -12.98 -32.25
N HIS A 413 -2.24 -13.13 -32.36
CA HIS A 413 -2.86 -14.29 -33.01
C HIS A 413 -2.40 -14.44 -34.46
N ARG A 414 -2.43 -13.34 -35.23
CA ARG A 414 -1.94 -13.31 -36.61
C ARG A 414 -0.46 -13.67 -36.72
N TYR A 415 0.36 -13.13 -35.82
CA TYR A 415 1.80 -13.40 -35.82
C TYR A 415 2.10 -14.88 -35.58
N CYS A 416 1.32 -15.53 -34.72
CA CYS A 416 1.43 -16.95 -34.42
C CYS A 416 0.72 -17.84 -35.47
N SER A 417 0.18 -17.28 -36.55
CA SER A 417 -0.47 -18.09 -37.58
C SER A 417 0.52 -19.11 -38.16
N GLY A 418 0.10 -20.38 -38.20
CA GLY A 418 0.93 -21.50 -38.66
C GLY A 418 1.75 -22.20 -37.58
N ARG A 419 1.73 -21.72 -36.33
CA ARG A 419 2.32 -22.40 -35.17
C ARG A 419 1.39 -22.27 -33.95
N THR A 420 1.05 -23.40 -33.34
CA THR A 420 0.21 -23.38 -32.14
C THR A 420 0.97 -22.78 -30.96
N ALA A 421 0.53 -21.61 -30.51
CA ALA A 421 1.11 -20.88 -29.38
C ALA A 421 0.12 -20.84 -28.21
N ARG A 422 0.63 -21.08 -27.00
CA ARG A 422 -0.15 -21.05 -25.75
C ARG A 422 0.13 -19.76 -24.99
N LEU A 423 -0.91 -19.01 -24.67
CA LEU A 423 -0.83 -17.76 -23.91
C LEU A 423 -1.36 -17.99 -22.50
N PHE A 424 -0.60 -17.59 -21.49
CA PHE A 424 -0.98 -17.65 -20.09
C PHE A 424 -1.02 -16.24 -19.50
N THR A 425 -2.03 -15.93 -18.68
CA THR A 425 -2.13 -14.63 -18.01
C THR A 425 -2.89 -14.69 -16.68
N TYR A 426 -2.51 -13.85 -15.73
CA TYR A 426 -3.08 -13.80 -14.38
C TYR A 426 -4.54 -13.29 -14.33
N SER A 427 -5.01 -12.67 -15.41
CA SER A 427 -6.30 -12.00 -15.46
C SER A 427 -7.43 -12.99 -15.68
N SER A 428 -8.42 -13.02 -14.77
CA SER A 428 -9.70 -13.73 -14.96
C SER A 428 -10.83 -12.81 -15.44
N SER A 429 -10.48 -11.59 -15.88
CA SER A 429 -11.43 -10.58 -16.32
C SER A 429 -12.28 -11.07 -17.49
N THR A 430 -13.59 -10.82 -17.40
CA THR A 430 -14.52 -11.10 -18.50
C THR A 430 -14.13 -10.34 -19.77
N ALA A 431 -13.66 -9.10 -19.65
CA ALA A 431 -13.22 -8.28 -20.79
C ALA A 431 -11.97 -8.84 -21.47
N VAL A 432 -10.99 -9.35 -20.71
CA VAL A 432 -9.76 -9.95 -21.28
C VAL A 432 -10.09 -11.21 -22.05
N ARG A 433 -10.88 -12.11 -21.46
CA ARG A 433 -11.32 -13.35 -22.12
C ARG A 433 -12.13 -13.05 -23.38
N ALA A 434 -12.99 -12.03 -23.35
CA ALA A 434 -13.73 -11.59 -24.52
C ALA A 434 -12.82 -11.04 -25.63
N ALA A 435 -11.78 -10.26 -25.28
CA ALA A 435 -10.82 -9.73 -26.25
C ALA A 435 -9.99 -10.85 -26.90
N LEU A 436 -9.53 -11.84 -26.12
CA LEU A 436 -8.84 -13.03 -26.63
C LEU A 436 -9.71 -13.84 -27.60
N LEU A 437 -10.97 -14.09 -27.22
CA LEU A 437 -11.94 -14.77 -28.08
C LEU A 437 -12.21 -14.00 -29.36
N ALA A 438 -12.43 -12.69 -29.26
CA ALA A 438 -12.65 -11.84 -30.43
C ALA A 438 -11.40 -11.71 -31.32
N ALA A 439 -10.20 -11.97 -30.79
CA ALA A 439 -8.96 -12.07 -31.56
C ALA A 439 -8.78 -13.43 -32.25
N GLY A 440 -9.57 -14.44 -31.90
CA GLY A 440 -9.52 -15.79 -32.48
C GLY A 440 -8.83 -16.86 -31.63
N PHE A 441 -8.47 -16.54 -30.38
CA PHE A 441 -7.92 -17.54 -29.47
C PHE A 441 -9.02 -18.46 -28.92
N TYR A 442 -8.72 -19.74 -28.84
CA TYR A 442 -9.45 -20.67 -27.99
C TYR A 442 -9.07 -20.38 -26.54
N THR A 443 -10.03 -19.91 -25.75
CA THR A 443 -9.79 -19.38 -24.41
C THR A 443 -10.40 -20.29 -23.36
N GLY A 444 -9.66 -20.53 -22.29
CA GLY A 444 -10.00 -21.43 -21.20
C GLY A 444 -9.59 -20.92 -19.83
N LYS A 445 -9.81 -21.77 -18.82
CA LYS A 445 -9.41 -21.51 -17.44
C LYS A 445 -7.95 -21.92 -17.23
N GLY A 446 -7.21 -21.06 -16.55
CA GLY A 446 -5.91 -21.38 -15.98
C GLY A 446 -6.01 -21.74 -14.49
N PRO A 447 -4.91 -22.20 -13.88
CA PRO A 447 -4.85 -22.58 -12.47
C PRO A 447 -5.18 -21.41 -11.54
N ALA A 448 -5.66 -21.75 -10.34
CA ALA A 448 -5.87 -20.80 -9.25
C ALA A 448 -4.53 -20.34 -8.66
N THR A 449 -4.38 -19.04 -8.39
CA THR A 449 -3.23 -18.47 -7.69
C THR A 449 -3.69 -17.48 -6.62
N GLY A 450 -3.14 -17.63 -5.40
CA GLY A 450 -3.52 -16.81 -4.25
C GLY A 450 -5.04 -16.87 -3.95
N PRO A 451 -5.75 -15.73 -3.85
CA PRO A 451 -7.19 -15.70 -3.56
C PRO A 451 -8.06 -15.90 -4.81
N LYS A 452 -7.47 -15.92 -6.02
CA LYS A 452 -8.23 -16.06 -7.26
C LYS A 452 -8.58 -17.52 -7.48
N THR A 453 -9.85 -17.78 -7.75
CA THR A 453 -10.34 -19.13 -8.03
C THR A 453 -9.90 -19.69 -9.38
N GLU A 454 -9.53 -18.83 -10.34
CA GLU A 454 -9.04 -19.21 -11.67
C GLU A 454 -8.28 -18.06 -12.33
N THR A 455 -7.43 -18.39 -13.32
CA THR A 455 -6.72 -17.44 -14.21
C THR A 455 -7.16 -17.69 -15.67
N THR A 456 -6.45 -17.16 -16.68
CA THR A 456 -6.80 -17.38 -18.10
C THR A 456 -5.65 -18.03 -18.85
N SER A 457 -6.00 -19.06 -19.61
CA SER A 457 -5.10 -19.72 -20.57
C SER A 457 -5.77 -19.71 -21.93
N ALA A 458 -5.00 -19.47 -22.99
CA ALA A 458 -5.50 -19.33 -24.34
C ALA A 458 -4.57 -20.02 -25.35
N ILE A 459 -5.10 -20.45 -26.48
CA ILE A 459 -4.32 -21.12 -27.53
C ILE A 459 -4.77 -20.66 -28.91
N THR A 460 -3.83 -20.48 -29.83
CA THR A 460 -4.10 -19.93 -31.17
C THR A 460 -4.83 -20.91 -32.08
N SER A 461 -4.63 -22.21 -31.88
CA SER A 461 -5.28 -23.32 -32.59
C SER A 461 -5.47 -24.52 -31.66
N ILE A 462 -6.49 -25.34 -31.92
CA ILE A 462 -6.72 -26.62 -31.22
C ILE A 462 -6.42 -27.83 -32.10
N GLU A 463 -5.89 -27.63 -33.31
CA GLU A 463 -5.55 -28.70 -34.25
C GLU A 463 -4.53 -29.68 -33.64
N ASP A 464 -3.58 -29.15 -32.87
CA ASP A 464 -2.56 -29.94 -32.15
C ASP A 464 -3.02 -30.38 -30.73
N GLY A 465 -4.30 -30.20 -30.43
CA GLY A 465 -4.93 -30.50 -29.13
C GLY A 465 -5.09 -29.29 -28.21
N THR A 466 -5.73 -29.51 -27.06
CA THR A 466 -6.00 -28.44 -26.07
C THR A 466 -4.87 -28.23 -25.07
N TYR A 467 -3.85 -29.09 -25.08
CA TYR A 467 -2.70 -29.04 -24.16
C TYR A 467 -3.08 -28.95 -22.68
N GLY A 468 -4.22 -29.53 -22.30
CA GLY A 468 -4.72 -29.51 -20.92
C GLY A 468 -5.48 -28.23 -20.53
N ILE A 469 -5.76 -27.33 -21.49
CA ILE A 469 -6.59 -26.14 -21.25
C ILE A 469 -8.07 -26.55 -21.20
N GLU A 470 -8.74 -26.21 -20.09
CA GLU A 470 -10.21 -26.32 -19.96
C GLU A 470 -10.87 -25.13 -20.66
N LEU A 471 -11.35 -25.32 -21.89
CA LEU A 471 -11.97 -24.26 -22.68
C LEU A 471 -13.26 -23.72 -22.02
N LEU A 472 -13.51 -22.42 -22.22
CA LEU A 472 -14.71 -21.77 -21.72
C LEU A 472 -15.95 -22.38 -22.39
N SER A 473 -16.94 -22.74 -21.57
CA SER A 473 -18.17 -23.41 -22.03
C SER A 473 -19.25 -22.43 -22.49
N ALA A 474 -20.34 -22.98 -23.05
CA ALA A 474 -21.56 -22.22 -23.36
C ALA A 474 -22.14 -21.50 -22.12
N ASP A 475 -21.95 -22.03 -20.91
CA ASP A 475 -22.38 -21.37 -19.67
C ASP A 475 -21.59 -20.08 -19.41
N TRP A 476 -20.29 -20.07 -19.73
CA TRP A 476 -19.50 -18.85 -19.66
C TRP A 476 -20.01 -17.82 -20.67
N LEU A 477 -20.32 -18.24 -21.90
CA LEU A 477 -20.90 -17.35 -22.92
C LEU A 477 -22.24 -16.75 -22.45
N GLY A 478 -23.10 -17.55 -21.81
CA GLY A 478 -24.35 -17.07 -21.22
C GLY A 478 -24.12 -16.03 -20.11
N ARG A 479 -23.14 -16.23 -19.24
CA ARG A 479 -22.75 -15.24 -18.21
C ARG A 479 -22.16 -13.98 -18.82
N TYR A 480 -21.33 -14.11 -19.85
CA TYR A 480 -20.74 -13.00 -20.59
C TYR A 480 -21.83 -12.07 -21.13
N MET A 481 -22.85 -12.61 -21.80
CA MET A 481 -23.95 -11.81 -22.38
C MET A 481 -24.73 -10.97 -21.37
N ARG A 482 -24.76 -11.39 -20.10
CA ARG A 482 -25.43 -10.66 -19.00
C ARG A 482 -24.49 -9.74 -18.21
N SER A 483 -23.18 -9.81 -18.46
CA SER A 483 -22.19 -9.06 -17.69
C SER A 483 -22.17 -7.59 -18.08
N SER A 484 -22.06 -6.71 -17.09
CA SER A 484 -21.80 -5.28 -17.29
C SER A 484 -20.32 -5.00 -17.58
N SER A 485 -19.43 -5.97 -17.37
CA SER A 485 -17.96 -5.82 -17.46
C SER A 485 -17.36 -6.52 -18.68
N ARG A 486 -18.09 -6.52 -19.81
CA ARG A 486 -17.72 -7.23 -21.05
C ARG A 486 -16.57 -6.62 -21.83
N TYR A 487 -16.30 -5.34 -21.62
CA TYR A 487 -15.49 -4.53 -22.54
C TYR A 487 -14.36 -3.84 -21.81
N MET A 488 -13.24 -3.65 -22.52
CA MET A 488 -12.19 -2.74 -22.08
C MET A 488 -12.71 -1.29 -22.07
N PRO A 489 -12.18 -0.43 -21.17
CA PRO A 489 -12.54 0.99 -21.16
C PRO A 489 -12.26 1.67 -22.52
N GLY A 490 -13.02 2.72 -22.84
CA GLY A 490 -12.78 3.55 -24.02
C GLY A 490 -13.26 3.01 -25.37
N LEU A 491 -13.94 1.85 -25.41
CA LEU A 491 -14.45 1.29 -26.67
C LEU A 491 -15.75 1.97 -27.16
N SER A 492 -15.81 2.24 -28.48
CA SER A 492 -16.99 2.77 -29.16
C SER A 492 -18.12 1.73 -29.25
N PRO A 493 -19.38 2.16 -29.49
CA PRO A 493 -20.49 1.22 -29.68
C PRO A 493 -20.25 0.19 -30.79
N ASP A 494 -19.65 0.59 -31.91
CA ASP A 494 -19.35 -0.30 -33.03
C ASP A 494 -18.27 -1.32 -32.68
N GLN A 495 -17.24 -0.91 -31.93
CA GLN A 495 -16.21 -1.83 -31.43
C GLN A 495 -16.79 -2.86 -30.46
N LYS A 496 -17.71 -2.45 -29.58
CA LYS A 496 -18.41 -3.36 -28.66
C LYS A 496 -19.25 -4.39 -29.42
N LYS A 497 -19.99 -3.94 -30.43
CA LYS A 497 -20.79 -4.81 -31.30
C LYS A 497 -19.90 -5.82 -32.03
N LEU A 498 -18.77 -5.38 -32.57
CA LEU A 498 -17.79 -6.27 -33.23
C LEU A 498 -17.26 -7.35 -32.28
N ILE A 499 -16.93 -6.99 -31.03
CA ILE A 499 -16.47 -7.95 -30.02
C ILE A 499 -17.59 -8.97 -29.75
N ASP A 500 -18.81 -8.51 -29.48
CA ASP A 500 -19.94 -9.40 -29.19
C ASP A 500 -20.20 -10.37 -30.36
N GLU A 501 -20.20 -9.89 -31.60
CA GLU A 501 -20.37 -10.71 -32.80
C GLU A 501 -19.27 -11.78 -32.92
N ARG A 502 -18.01 -11.43 -32.68
CA ARG A 502 -16.89 -12.39 -32.75
C ARG A 502 -16.90 -13.39 -31.61
N VAL A 503 -17.23 -12.97 -30.39
CA VAL A 503 -17.31 -13.86 -29.21
C VAL A 503 -18.45 -14.86 -29.37
N THR A 504 -19.65 -14.38 -29.71
CA THR A 504 -20.84 -15.24 -29.86
C THR A 504 -20.73 -16.20 -31.03
N SER A 505 -20.03 -15.82 -32.09
CA SER A 505 -19.82 -16.65 -33.26
C SER A 505 -18.53 -17.49 -33.20
N HIS A 506 -17.75 -17.43 -32.11
CA HIS A 506 -16.47 -18.13 -32.00
C HIS A 506 -16.62 -19.65 -32.13
N GLN A 507 -15.69 -20.30 -32.84
CA GLN A 507 -15.76 -21.73 -33.15
C GLN A 507 -15.80 -22.61 -31.90
N GLN A 508 -15.13 -22.21 -30.80
CA GLN A 508 -15.12 -22.97 -29.56
C GLN A 508 -16.52 -23.23 -28.94
N PHE A 509 -17.52 -22.40 -29.29
CA PHE A 509 -18.89 -22.55 -28.79
C PHE A 509 -19.82 -23.26 -29.78
N ARG A 510 -19.35 -23.52 -31.00
CA ARG A 510 -20.12 -24.22 -32.04
C ARG A 510 -20.00 -25.73 -31.83
N THR A 511 -20.81 -26.25 -30.90
CA THR A 511 -21.16 -27.67 -30.67
C THR A 511 -20.09 -28.62 -30.13
N GLY A 512 -20.56 -29.54 -29.28
CA GLY A 512 -19.77 -30.45 -28.44
C GLY A 512 -18.85 -31.41 -29.20
N ARG A 513 -17.57 -31.32 -28.86
CA ARG A 513 -16.61 -32.42 -28.91
C ARG A 513 -16.23 -32.79 -27.48
#